data_AF-A0A1B3SMR5-F1
#
_entry.id   AF-A0A1B3SMR5-F1
#
_cell.length_a   1.000
_cell.length_b   1.000
_cell.length_c   1.000
_cell.angle_alpha   90.00
_cell.angle_beta   90.00
_cell.angle_gamma   90.00
#
_symmetry.space_group_name_H-M   'P 1'
#
loop_
_entity.id
_entity.type
_entity.pdbx_description
1 polymer ?
#
loop_
_entity_poly.entity_id
_entity_poly.type
_entity_poly.pdbx_seq_one_letter_code
_entity_poly.pdbx_strand_id
1 'polypeptide(L)'
;GAATVIDEVHGFKFFDNRDLMGFVDGTENPDGPVAVSATQIGDEDPDFAGGCYVHVEVRHDMGSWNSLPVPEQEQVIGRTKLDDIELDDAVKPANSHVA
;
A
#
# COMPACT_ATOMS: atom_id res chain seq x y z
N GLY A 1 25.00 -22.24 12.37
CA GLY A 1 23.70 -21.77 12.88
C GLY A 1 22.58 -22.50 12.16
N ALA A 2 21.36 -22.47 12.68
CA ALA A 2 20.20 -23.15 12.07
C ALA A 2 19.64 -22.43 10.82
N ALA A 3 20.04 -21.18 10.57
CA ALA A 3 19.64 -20.40 9.39
C ALA A 3 20.70 -19.34 9.04
N THR A 4 20.55 -18.71 7.86
CA THR A 4 21.38 -17.61 7.35
C THR A 4 20.49 -16.54 6.75
N VAL A 5 20.77 -15.27 7.05
CA VAL A 5 20.03 -14.12 6.52
C VAL A 5 20.40 -13.91 5.05
N ILE A 6 19.39 -13.79 4.18
CA ILE A 6 19.56 -13.53 2.74
C ILE A 6 19.23 -12.09 2.34
N ASP A 7 18.32 -11.45 3.07
CA ASP A 7 17.92 -10.06 2.89
C ASP A 7 17.44 -9.49 4.24
N GLU A 8 17.70 -8.21 4.48
CA GLU A 8 17.36 -7.51 5.71
C GLU A 8 17.07 -6.04 5.40
N VAL A 9 15.80 -5.66 5.51
CA VAL A 9 15.34 -4.29 5.27
C VAL A 9 14.81 -3.71 6.57
N HIS A 10 15.37 -2.57 6.98
CA HIS A 10 14.92 -1.84 8.17
C HIS A 10 13.92 -0.76 7.75
N GLY A 11 12.64 -1.08 7.86
CA GLY A 11 11.56 -0.12 7.63
C GLY A 11 11.47 0.92 8.74
N PHE A 12 10.93 2.09 8.39
CA PHE A 12 10.61 3.15 9.34
C PHE A 12 9.28 3.79 8.94
N LYS A 13 8.54 4.29 9.94
CA LYS A 13 7.38 5.13 9.66
C LYS A 13 7.85 6.47 9.14
N PHE A 14 7.37 6.85 7.96
CA PHE A 14 7.66 8.17 7.38
C PHE A 14 6.48 9.11 7.65
N PHE A 15 6.75 10.20 8.37
CA PHE A 15 5.77 11.21 8.79
C PHE A 15 4.45 10.60 9.34
N ASP A 16 3.31 11.04 8.81
CA ASP A 16 1.93 10.71 9.15
C ASP A 16 1.42 9.44 8.43
N ASN A 17 2.25 8.38 8.36
CA ASN A 17 2.00 7.13 7.60
C ASN A 17 2.10 7.32 6.08
N ARG A 18 3.12 8.05 5.63
CA ARG A 18 3.38 8.23 4.20
C ARG A 18 4.31 7.16 3.65
N ASP A 19 4.14 6.84 2.39
CA ASP A 19 5.15 6.13 1.61
C ASP A 19 6.30 7.07 1.20
N LEU A 20 7.33 6.54 0.54
CA LEU A 20 8.44 7.34 0.04
C LEU A 20 8.03 8.30 -1.10
N MET A 21 6.91 8.03 -1.79
CA MET A 21 6.32 8.89 -2.82
C MET A 21 5.63 10.13 -2.24
N GLY A 22 5.37 10.11 -0.93
CA GLY A 22 4.82 11.20 -0.13
C GLY A 22 3.30 11.19 -0.01
N PHE A 23 2.65 10.09 -0.35
CA PHE A 23 1.20 9.89 -0.16
C PHE A 23 0.96 9.09 1.12
N VAL A 24 -0.18 9.30 1.78
CA VAL A 24 -0.57 8.46 2.90
C VAL A 24 -0.85 7.05 2.37
N ASP A 25 -0.30 6.05 3.03
CA ASP A 25 -0.40 4.66 2.63
C ASP A 25 -1.14 3.85 3.70
N GLY A 26 -2.06 2.99 3.25
CA GLY A 26 -2.93 2.17 4.10
C GLY A 26 -4.26 2.81 4.50
N THR A 27 -4.69 3.93 3.89
CA THR A 27 -5.98 4.57 4.20
C THR A 27 -7.18 3.66 3.97
N GLU A 28 -7.14 2.81 2.94
CA GLU A 28 -8.21 1.86 2.60
C GLU A 28 -8.00 0.46 3.21
N ASN A 29 -7.02 0.29 4.11
CA ASN A 29 -6.84 -1.00 4.76
C ASN A 29 -8.06 -1.31 5.64
N PRO A 30 -8.59 -2.55 5.58
CA PRO A 30 -9.66 -2.95 6.47
C PRO A 30 -9.17 -2.98 7.92
N ASP A 31 -10.06 -2.66 8.86
CA ASP A 31 -9.79 -2.69 10.29
C ASP A 31 -10.67 -3.69 11.04
N GLY A 32 -10.22 -4.07 12.23
CA GLY A 32 -10.98 -4.90 13.16
C GLY A 32 -11.40 -6.25 12.57
N PRO A 33 -12.67 -6.67 12.75
CA PRO A 33 -13.15 -7.96 12.23
C PRO A 33 -13.03 -8.09 10.70
N VAL A 34 -13.15 -6.98 9.96
CA VAL A 34 -13.03 -6.99 8.49
C VAL A 34 -11.60 -7.34 8.09
N ALA A 35 -10.61 -6.78 8.78
CA ALA A 35 -9.19 -7.09 8.55
C ALA A 35 -8.90 -8.58 8.72
N VAL A 36 -9.45 -9.19 9.78
CA VAL A 36 -9.31 -10.63 10.04
C VAL A 36 -9.92 -11.44 8.90
N SER A 37 -11.15 -11.13 8.51
CA SER A 37 -11.82 -11.84 7.41
C SER A 37 -11.13 -11.65 6.04
N ALA A 38 -10.45 -10.53 5.83
CA ALA A 38 -9.77 -10.23 4.57
C ALA A 38 -8.39 -10.89 4.45
N THR A 39 -7.78 -11.29 5.56
CA THR A 39 -6.37 -11.75 5.59
C THR A 39 -6.19 -13.18 6.06
N GLN A 40 -7.13 -13.73 6.82
CA GLN A 40 -7.00 -15.03 7.45
C GLN A 40 -7.69 -16.13 6.64
N ILE A 41 -6.98 -17.24 6.42
CA ILE A 41 -7.54 -18.47 5.85
C ILE A 41 -8.61 -19.00 6.83
N GLY A 42 -9.80 -19.27 6.31
CA GLY A 42 -10.96 -19.75 7.05
C GLY A 42 -11.30 -21.22 6.77
N ASP A 43 -12.58 -21.54 6.93
CA ASP A 43 -13.11 -22.90 6.76
C ASP A 43 -13.04 -23.40 5.31
N GLU A 44 -12.71 -22.54 4.35
CA GLU A 44 -12.40 -22.93 2.99
C GLU A 44 -11.13 -23.79 2.87
N ASP A 45 -10.21 -23.70 3.84
CA ASP A 45 -9.03 -24.57 3.95
C ASP A 45 -8.67 -24.86 5.43
N PRO A 46 -9.40 -25.77 6.09
CA PRO A 46 -9.34 -25.98 7.54
C PRO A 46 -7.96 -26.38 8.08
N ASP A 47 -7.13 -27.03 7.27
CA ASP A 47 -5.80 -27.47 7.67
C ASP A 47 -4.83 -26.28 7.84
N PHE A 48 -5.15 -25.15 7.19
CA PHE A 48 -4.38 -23.91 7.22
C PHE A 48 -5.15 -22.76 7.88
N ALA A 49 -6.31 -23.05 8.46
CA ALA A 49 -7.15 -22.08 9.14
C ALA A 49 -6.32 -21.30 10.18
N GLY A 50 -6.44 -19.98 10.12
CA GLY A 50 -5.67 -19.09 10.97
C GLY A 50 -4.40 -18.53 10.32
N GLY A 51 -3.92 -19.14 9.24
CA GLY A 51 -2.78 -18.67 8.44
C GLY A 51 -3.13 -17.54 7.47
N CYS A 52 -2.14 -17.07 6.70
CA CYS A 52 -2.32 -16.06 5.67
C CYS A 52 -1.29 -16.23 4.55
N TYR A 53 -1.53 -15.53 3.43
CA TYR A 53 -0.58 -15.39 2.34
C TYR A 53 0.05 -14.00 2.39
N VAL A 54 1.38 -13.92 2.40
CA VAL A 54 2.14 -12.67 2.43
C VAL A 54 2.98 -12.51 1.16
N HIS A 55 2.93 -11.32 0.58
CA HIS A 55 3.73 -10.92 -0.57
C HIS A 55 4.52 -9.65 -0.21
N VAL A 56 5.80 -9.60 -0.57
CA VAL A 56 6.69 -8.48 -0.24
C VAL A 56 7.41 -8.00 -1.50
N GLU A 57 7.21 -6.74 -1.88
CA GLU A 57 7.91 -6.06 -2.97
C GLU A 57 8.14 -4.59 -2.59
N VAL A 58 9.35 -4.07 -2.82
CA VAL A 58 9.68 -2.67 -2.57
C VAL A 58 10.67 -2.18 -3.63
N ARG A 59 10.23 -1.38 -4.61
CA ARG A 59 11.09 -0.58 -5.48
C ARG A 59 10.38 0.67 -5.97
N HIS A 60 11.07 1.80 -5.90
CA HIS A 60 10.60 3.06 -6.49
C HIS A 60 11.74 3.74 -7.26
N ASP A 61 11.42 4.28 -8.44
CA ASP A 61 12.27 5.25 -9.11
C ASP A 61 11.87 6.66 -8.64
N MET A 62 12.52 7.10 -7.56
CA MET A 62 12.27 8.41 -6.96
C MET A 62 12.72 9.58 -7.85
N GLY A 63 13.66 9.35 -8.78
CA GLY A 63 14.11 10.38 -9.70
C GLY A 63 13.01 10.73 -10.70
N SER A 64 12.47 9.69 -11.33
CA SER A 64 11.33 9.82 -12.26
C SER A 64 10.08 10.36 -11.54
N TRP A 65 9.77 9.85 -10.34
CA TRP A 65 8.60 10.27 -9.57
C TRP A 65 8.63 11.77 -9.21
N ASN A 66 9.75 12.26 -8.69
CA ASN A 66 9.88 13.65 -8.27
C ASN A 66 9.97 14.64 -9.44
N SER A 67 10.12 14.14 -10.67
CA SER A 67 10.06 14.97 -11.88
C SER A 67 8.63 15.36 -12.27
N LEU A 68 7.63 14.62 -11.79
CA LEU A 68 6.22 14.88 -12.05
C LEU A 68 5.70 16.04 -11.18
N PRO A 69 4.93 16.99 -11.75
CA PRO A 69 4.15 17.95 -10.96
C PRO A 69 3.17 17.25 -10.02
N VAL A 70 2.87 17.85 -8.87
CA VAL A 70 1.94 17.27 -7.87
C VAL A 70 0.58 16.88 -8.48
N PRO A 71 -0.08 17.71 -9.32
CA PRO A 71 -1.35 17.30 -9.92
C PRO A 71 -1.25 16.01 -10.76
N GLU A 72 -0.11 15.76 -11.41
CA GLU A 72 0.09 14.50 -12.15
C GLU A 72 0.33 13.33 -11.20
N GLN A 73 1.07 13.53 -10.10
CA GLN A 73 1.22 12.51 -9.06
C GLN A 73 -0.14 12.13 -8.45
N GLU A 74 -1.00 13.11 -8.18
CA GLU A 74 -2.35 12.88 -7.64
C GLU A 74 -3.24 12.10 -8.62
N GLN A 75 -3.09 12.33 -9.93
CA GLN A 75 -3.79 11.57 -10.96
C GLN A 75 -3.26 10.12 -11.08
N VAL A 76 -1.96 9.91 -10.85
CA VAL A 76 -1.36 8.55 -10.80
C VAL A 76 -1.86 7.78 -9.58
N ILE A 77 -1.93 8.42 -8.41
CA ILE A 77 -2.38 7.76 -7.18
C ILE A 77 -3.91 7.64 -7.12
N GLY A 78 -4.64 8.68 -7.52
CA GLY A 78 -6.10 8.77 -7.37
C GLY A 78 -6.56 9.48 -6.09
N ARG A 79 -5.64 10.14 -5.38
CA ARG A 79 -5.91 10.92 -4.15
C ARG A 79 -5.14 12.23 -4.16
N THR A 80 -5.57 13.23 -3.39
CA THR A 80 -4.79 14.45 -3.17
C THR A 80 -3.59 14.16 -2.27
N LYS A 81 -2.44 14.79 -2.56
CA LYS A 81 -1.19 14.39 -1.94
C LYS A 81 -1.11 14.80 -0.47
N LEU A 82 -1.49 16.02 -0.15
CA LEU A 82 -1.37 16.55 1.21
C LEU A 82 -2.49 16.02 2.11
N ASP A 83 -3.72 16.19 1.67
CA ASP A 83 -4.92 15.97 2.49
C ASP A 83 -5.45 14.54 2.43
N ASP A 84 -4.87 13.70 1.56
CA ASP A 84 -5.26 12.30 1.38
C ASP A 84 -6.75 12.12 1.03
N ILE A 85 -7.29 13.00 0.19
CA ILE A 85 -8.69 12.96 -0.23
C ILE A 85 -8.78 12.19 -1.55
N GLU A 86 -9.60 11.14 -1.60
CA GLU A 86 -9.86 10.41 -2.83
C GLU A 86 -10.47 11.32 -3.91
N LEU A 87 -9.97 11.22 -5.13
CA LEU A 87 -10.50 11.99 -6.25
C LEU A 87 -11.93 11.54 -6.60
N ASP A 88 -12.76 12.47 -7.06
CA ASP A 88 -14.10 12.12 -7.55
C ASP A 88 -14.01 11.17 -8.76
N ASP A 89 -14.92 10.20 -8.86
CA ASP A 89 -14.96 9.24 -9.98
C ASP A 89 -15.06 9.90 -11.36
N ALA A 90 -15.59 11.13 -11.42
CA ALA A 90 -15.68 11.91 -12.66
C ALA A 90 -14.32 12.42 -13.18
N VAL A 91 -13.32 12.52 -12.30
CA VAL A 91 -11.98 13.06 -12.63
C VAL A 91 -10.85 12.07 -12.34
N LYS A 92 -11.11 11.01 -11.59
CA LYS A 92 -10.17 9.94 -11.27
C LYS A 92 -9.86 9.12 -12.53
N PRO A 93 -8.59 9.02 -12.95
CA PRO A 93 -8.23 8.18 -14.09
C PRO A 93 -8.50 6.71 -13.81
N ALA A 94 -9.02 5.99 -14.80
CA ALA A 94 -9.25 4.56 -14.73
C ALA A 94 -7.95 3.72 -14.60
N ASN A 95 -6.79 4.35 -14.81
CA ASN A 95 -5.47 3.75 -14.63
C ASN A 95 -4.73 4.31 -13.40
N SER A 96 -5.43 5.00 -12.50
CA SER A 96 -4.86 5.39 -11.21
C SER A 96 -4.69 4.16 -10.31
N HIS A 97 -3.82 4.27 -9.31
CA HIS A 97 -3.55 3.17 -8.37
C HIS A 97 -4.79 2.73 -7.58
N VAL A 98 -5.71 3.66 -7.30
CA VAL A 98 -6.94 3.43 -6.51
C VAL A 98 -8.10 2.88 -7.36
N ALA A 99 -8.09 3.08 -8.67
CA ALA A 99 -9.21 2.73 -9.57
C ALA A 99 -9.41 1.23 -9.80
#